data_AF-A0A1F4US73-F1
#
_entry.id   AF-A0A1F4US73-F1
#
_cell.length_a   1.000
_cell.length_b   1.000
_cell.length_c   1.000
_cell.angle_alpha   90.00
_cell.angle_beta   90.00
_cell.angle_gamma   90.00
#
_symmetry.space_group_name_H-M   'P 1'
#
loop_
_entity.id
_entity.type
_entity.pdbx_description
1 polymer ?
#
loop_
_entity_poly.entity_id
_entity_poly.type
_entity_poly.pdbx_seq_one_letter_code
_entity_poly.pdbx_strand_id
1 'polypeptide(L)'
;MRSLKDILKIKSLSSDKRNTYEFQAYGNRLAQELRDEKHRSLYIKLAKTEDRNLLEQARDFVVSQTHAETPGKLFMWRLGQLRDELRKKPK
;
A
#
# COMPACT_ATOMS: atom_id res chain seq x y z
N MET A 1 27.91 -21.76 16.23
CA MET A 1 27.28 -20.80 15.30
C MET A 1 26.51 -21.58 14.25
N ARG A 2 25.30 -21.15 13.87
CA ARG A 2 24.57 -21.78 12.76
C ARG A 2 25.19 -21.38 11.44
N SER A 3 25.29 -22.30 10.47
CA SER A 3 25.80 -21.95 9.15
C SER A 3 24.76 -21.16 8.36
N LEU A 4 25.21 -20.35 7.39
CA LEU A 4 24.32 -19.60 6.49
C LEU A 4 23.28 -20.52 5.81
N LYS A 5 23.72 -21.75 5.48
CA LYS A 5 22.89 -22.80 4.89
C LYS A 5 21.78 -23.27 5.84
N ASP A 6 22.05 -23.34 7.14
CA ASP A 6 21.06 -23.73 8.16
C ASP A 6 20.02 -22.63 8.36
N ILE A 7 20.45 -21.36 8.31
CA ILE A 7 19.54 -20.21 8.43
C ILE A 7 18.57 -20.15 7.25
N LEU A 8 19.05 -20.37 6.03
CA LEU A 8 18.23 -20.40 4.81
C LEU A 8 17.22 -21.55 4.80
N LYS A 9 17.56 -22.71 5.40
CA LYS A 9 16.63 -23.84 5.53
C LYS A 9 15.50 -23.61 6.54
N ILE A 10 15.76 -22.87 7.62
CA ILE A 10 14.75 -22.57 8.66
C ILE A 10 13.65 -21.67 8.11
N LYS A 11 14.00 -20.73 7.21
CA LYS A 11 13.04 -19.91 6.49
C LYS A 11 12.43 -20.75 5.38
N SER A 12 11.44 -21.58 5.68
CA SER A 12 10.56 -22.11 4.64
C SER A 12 10.02 -20.91 3.86
N LEU A 13 10.48 -20.75 2.61
CA LEU A 13 10.06 -19.68 1.72
C LEU A 13 8.65 -19.99 1.22
N SER A 14 7.67 -20.16 2.12
CA SER A 14 6.28 -20.22 1.72
C SER A 14 5.92 -18.84 1.17
N SER A 15 6.03 -18.68 -0.14
CA SER A 15 5.62 -17.47 -0.83
C SER A 15 4.14 -17.27 -0.57
N ASP A 16 3.78 -16.20 0.12
CA ASP A 16 2.38 -15.80 0.20
C ASP A 16 1.91 -15.45 -1.22
N LYS A 17 0.85 -16.11 -1.69
CA LYS A 17 0.21 -15.83 -3.00
C LYS A 17 -0.24 -14.37 -3.12
N ARG A 18 -0.44 -13.69 -1.99
CA ARG A 18 -0.77 -12.26 -1.91
C ARG A 18 0.46 -11.36 -1.86
N ASN A 19 1.67 -11.87 -2.09
CA ASN A 19 2.92 -11.09 -2.07
C ASN A 19 3.89 -11.54 -3.18
N THR A 20 3.36 -12.03 -4.29
CA THR A 20 4.15 -12.49 -5.45
C THR A 20 4.56 -11.33 -6.36
N TYR A 21 3.71 -10.32 -6.49
CA TYR A 21 3.95 -9.15 -7.33
C TYR A 21 4.17 -7.89 -6.49
N GLU A 22 4.93 -6.94 -7.03
CA GLU A 22 5.25 -5.66 -6.39
C GLU A 22 3.98 -4.89 -5.97
N PHE A 23 2.97 -4.80 -6.85
CA PHE A 23 1.71 -4.12 -6.51
C PHE A 23 0.96 -4.81 -5.36
N GLN A 24 1.14 -6.12 -5.16
CA GLN A 24 0.54 -6.81 -4.02
C GLN A 24 1.30 -6.48 -2.73
N ALA A 25 2.63 -6.47 -2.78
CA ALA A 25 3.48 -6.05 -1.67
C ALA A 25 3.13 -4.63 -1.23
N TYR A 26 3.03 -3.71 -2.19
CA TYR A 26 2.66 -2.33 -1.94
C TYR A 26 1.24 -2.18 -1.40
N GLY A 27 0.26 -2.89 -1.97
CA GLY A 27 -1.11 -2.89 -1.47
C GLY A 27 -1.22 -3.39 -0.02
N ASN A 28 -0.46 -4.43 0.34
CA ASN A 28 -0.40 -4.91 1.73
C ASN A 28 0.25 -3.87 2.65
N ARG A 29 1.35 -3.24 2.21
CA ARG A 29 2.02 -2.16 2.95
C ARG A 29 1.07 -1.00 3.23
N LEU A 30 0.33 -0.53 2.21
CA LEU A 30 -0.68 0.52 2.38
C LEU A 30 -1.74 0.13 3.41
N ALA A 31 -2.25 -1.10 3.34
CA ALA A 31 -3.27 -1.57 4.28
C ALA A 31 -2.77 -1.58 5.73
N GLN A 32 -1.49 -1.93 5.94
CA GLN A 32 -0.85 -1.89 7.26
C GLN A 32 -0.63 -0.46 7.76
N GLU A 33 -0.03 0.40 6.94
CA GLU A 33 0.26 1.80 7.30
C GLU A 33 -1.03 2.59 7.58
N LEU A 34 -2.10 2.30 6.83
CA LEU A 34 -3.40 2.93 7.00
C LEU A 34 -4.28 2.25 8.06
N ARG A 35 -3.73 1.30 8.82
CA ARG A 35 -4.43 0.55 9.89
C ARG A 35 -5.76 -0.05 9.40
N ASP A 36 -5.79 -0.54 8.17
CA ASP A 36 -6.99 -1.00 7.46
C ASP A 36 -6.76 -2.34 6.73
N GLU A 37 -6.10 -3.27 7.41
CA GLU A 37 -5.76 -4.60 6.89
C GLU A 37 -6.97 -5.41 6.43
N LYS A 38 -8.15 -5.18 7.05
CA LYS A 38 -9.43 -5.79 6.64
C LYS A 38 -9.79 -5.51 5.18
N HIS A 39 -9.33 -4.38 4.62
CA HIS A 39 -9.56 -4.01 3.23
C HIS A 39 -8.32 -4.17 2.35
N ARG A 40 -7.33 -5.00 2.72
CA ARG A 40 -6.11 -5.22 1.91
C ARG A 40 -6.37 -5.46 0.41
N SER A 41 -7.43 -6.20 0.07
CA SER A 41 -7.77 -6.52 -1.33
C SER A 41 -8.09 -5.26 -2.13
N LEU A 42 -8.68 -4.24 -1.50
CA LEU A 42 -8.94 -2.94 -2.09
C LEU A 42 -7.62 -2.22 -2.40
N TYR A 43 -6.71 -2.15 -1.42
CA TYR A 43 -5.42 -1.49 -1.60
C TYR A 43 -4.54 -2.20 -2.64
N ILE A 44 -4.56 -3.54 -2.70
CA ILE A 44 -3.89 -4.30 -3.78
C ILE A 44 -4.50 -3.98 -5.14
N LYS A 45 -5.83 -3.87 -5.23
CA LYS A 45 -6.50 -3.49 -6.50
C LYS A 45 -6.07 -2.08 -6.93
N LEU A 46 -6.09 -1.11 -6.01
CA LEU A 46 -5.64 0.26 -6.29
C LEU A 46 -4.17 0.27 -6.74
N ALA A 47 -3.29 -0.43 -6.03
CA ALA A 47 -1.88 -0.56 -6.38
C ALA A 47 -1.64 -1.16 -7.77
N LYS A 48 -2.55 -2.01 -8.25
CA LYS A 48 -2.48 -2.64 -9.56
C LYS A 48 -2.98 -1.73 -10.69
N THR A 49 -3.97 -0.87 -10.42
CA THR A 49 -4.69 -0.14 -11.47
C THR A 49 -4.39 1.36 -11.51
N GLU A 50 -3.93 1.93 -10.41
CA GLU A 50 -3.66 3.37 -10.29
C GLU A 50 -2.17 3.68 -10.45
N ASP A 51 -1.88 4.91 -10.83
CA ASP A 51 -0.50 5.41 -10.91
C ASP A 51 0.14 5.43 -9.51
N ARG A 52 1.37 4.90 -9.40
CA ARG A 52 2.10 4.80 -8.13
C ARG A 52 2.32 6.17 -7.49
N ASN A 53 2.62 7.21 -8.27
CA ASN A 53 2.86 8.55 -7.73
C ASN A 53 1.61 9.13 -7.10
N LEU A 54 0.43 8.83 -7.65
CA LEU A 54 -0.86 9.23 -7.09
C LEU A 54 -1.12 8.58 -5.72
N LEU A 55 -0.82 7.29 -5.62
CA LEU A 55 -0.97 6.54 -4.37
C LEU A 55 0.03 7.00 -3.30
N GLU A 56 1.29 7.24 -3.67
CA GLU A 56 2.33 7.75 -2.75
C GLU A 56 1.98 9.15 -2.23
N GLN A 57 1.52 10.06 -3.10
CA GLN A 57 1.08 11.39 -2.66
C GLN A 57 -0.10 11.32 -1.67
N ALA A 58 -1.08 10.44 -1.92
CA ALA A 58 -2.18 10.24 -0.98
C ALA A 58 -1.71 9.61 0.34
N ARG A 59 -0.79 8.65 0.28
CA ARG A 59 -0.18 8.00 1.43
C ARG A 59 0.58 9.00 2.29
N ASP A 60 1.49 9.77 1.71
CA ASP A 60 2.33 10.73 2.42
C ASP A 60 1.49 11.80 3.11
N PHE A 61 0.41 12.26 2.44
CA PHE A 61 -0.57 13.13 3.07
C PHE A 61 -1.16 12.50 4.34
N VAL A 62 -1.62 11.25 4.30
CA VAL A 62 -2.23 10.61 5.48
C VAL A 62 -1.20 10.33 6.58
N VAL A 63 -0.01 9.87 6.22
CA VAL A 63 1.07 9.58 7.19
C VAL A 63 1.51 10.86 7.91
N SER A 64 1.47 12.01 7.23
CA SER A 64 1.74 13.31 7.87
C SER A 64 0.69 13.73 8.91
N GLN A 65 -0.50 13.13 8.90
CA GLN A 65 -1.59 13.46 9.83
C GLN A 65 -1.53 12.56 11.07
N THR A 66 -0.98 13.10 12.16
CA THR A 66 -0.74 12.35 13.41
C THR A 66 -2.02 11.90 14.12
N HIS A 67 -3.17 12.56 13.87
CA HIS A 67 -4.41 12.35 14.61
C HIS A 67 -5.60 11.85 13.76
N ALA A 68 -5.35 11.28 12.58
CA ALA A 68 -6.44 10.72 11.79
C ALA A 68 -7.07 9.50 12.49
N GLU A 69 -8.34 9.63 12.92
CA GLU A 69 -9.10 8.51 13.50
C GLU A 69 -9.30 7.37 12.49
N THR A 70 -9.51 7.71 11.21
CA THR A 70 -9.76 6.74 10.14
C THR A 70 -8.83 6.97 8.94
N PRO A 71 -7.54 6.59 9.05
CA PRO A 71 -6.54 6.88 8.01
C PRO A 71 -6.89 6.26 6.64
N GLY A 72 -7.46 5.06 6.60
CA GLY A 72 -7.94 4.46 5.35
C GLY A 72 -9.03 5.28 4.63
N LYS A 73 -9.96 5.90 5.37
CA LYS A 73 -10.99 6.78 4.77
C LYS A 73 -10.37 8.08 4.27
N LEU A 74 -9.47 8.67 5.06
CA LEU A 74 -8.75 9.89 4.68
C LEU A 74 -7.91 9.67 3.41
N PHE A 75 -7.28 8.50 3.29
CA PHE A 75 -6.54 8.09 2.09
C PHE A 75 -7.45 8.06 0.86
N MET A 76 -8.60 7.39 0.96
CA MET A 76 -9.56 7.30 -0.16
C MET A 76 -10.08 8.68 -0.58
N TRP A 77 -10.37 9.54 0.39
CA TRP A 77 -10.77 10.92 0.13
C TRP A 77 -9.67 11.70 -0.60
N ARG A 78 -8.43 11.67 -0.10
CA ARG A 78 -7.31 12.39 -0.71
C ARG A 78 -6.97 11.86 -2.11
N LEU A 79 -7.01 10.54 -2.31
CA LEU A 79 -6.83 9.92 -3.61
C LEU A 79 -7.89 10.41 -4.62
N GLY A 80 -9.15 10.55 -4.17
CA GLY A 80 -10.21 11.16 -4.98
C GLY A 80 -9.89 12.59 -5.40
N GLN A 81 -9.43 13.43 -4.47
CA GLN A 81 -9.03 14.81 -4.77
C GLN A 81 -7.91 14.87 -5.82
N LEU A 82 -6.86 14.06 -5.65
CA LEU A 82 -5.74 14.03 -6.60
C LEU A 82 -6.17 13.57 -8.00
N ARG A 83 -7.13 12.64 -8.11
CA ARG A 83 -7.71 12.23 -9.40
C ARG A 83 -8.46 13.36 -10.06
N ASP A 84 -9.22 14.13 -9.30
CA ASP A 84 -9.97 15.27 -9.83
C ASP A 84 -9.03 16.41 -10.24
N GLU A 85 -7.97 16.65 -9.47
CA GLU A 85 -6.90 17.60 -9.82
C GLU A 85 -6.21 17.20 -11.14
N LEU A 86 -5.91 15.91 -11.33
CA LEU A 86 -5.32 15.40 -12.56
C LEU A 86 -6.25 15.57 -13.77
N ARG A 87 -7.56 15.40 -13.58
CA ARG A 87 -8.57 15.60 -14.64
C ARG A 87 -8.73 17.07 -15.04
N LYS A 88 -8.55 18.00 -14.08
CA LYS A 88 -8.73 19.44 -14.30
C LYS A 88 -7.52 20.12 -14.93
N LYS A 89 -6.31 19.55 -14.82
CA LYS A 89 -5.13 20.11 -15.47
C LYS A 89 -5.28 19.97 -17.00
N PRO A 90 -5.30 21.09 -17.76
CA PRO A 90 -5.22 20.99 -19.21
C PRO A 90 -3.88 20.32 -19.58
N LYS A 91 -3.93 19.42 -20.56
CA LYS A 91 -2.75 18.72 -21.10
C LYS A 91 -1.73 19.67 -21.67
#